data_AF-A0A945KPV6-F1
#
_entry.id   AF-A0A945KPV6-F1
#
_cell.length_a   1.000
_cell.length_b   1.000
_cell.length_c   1.000
_cell.angle_alpha   90.00
_cell.angle_beta   90.00
_cell.angle_gamma   90.00
#
_symmetry.space_group_name_H-M   'P 1'
#
loop_
_entity.id
_entity.type
_entity.pdbx_description
1 polymer ?
#
loop_
_entity_poly.entity_id
_entity_poly.type
_entity_poly.pdbx_seq_one_letter_code
_entity_poly.pdbx_strand_id
1 'polypeptide(L)'
;MKLFWQFLAGLILALALAGCGDEPPALFKSLPRFENAKIKNGVLFPSNERVMLTYCEAGLANSRKCHLVAWDLDGENLKVYRKPAHHSWQRPMFAPNGRDVVFVLNDTGRYSNKLAIMDLATERLRIVEDSDSYKVWPSYHPNGKKLIYADVAYTPDNTKTRTRVSLAGVDIHSLDLQSGKTEALTDYRFRATSRPYYTGRGDEFVFVGDMPLKILLDPKNYKPKELDEYRERYAKNHIVISSINNKNWRPEFVMDDNPVHMDRASSSFPVPSVNRKLIYFKSSKGKIGNNINNNNTMGIWIRRNGVNNRVFYITDIENYRWTISSFTISWDEKYFLFFIEGALTGSKKSEKALWRVAINGSNPTKIPIPWAQLATITKNVGGRK
;
A
#
# COMPACT_ATOMS: atom_id res chain seq x y z
N MET A 1 23.29 67.80 30.02
CA MET A 1 24.71 67.56 30.36
C MET A 1 25.00 66.12 29.99
N LYS A 2 25.68 65.86 28.85
CA LYS A 2 27.09 65.37 28.75
C LYS A 2 27.27 63.95 29.33
N LEU A 3 27.94 62.96 28.72
CA LEU A 3 28.71 62.79 27.45
C LEU A 3 28.62 61.26 27.13
N PHE A 4 28.43 60.77 25.90
CA PHE A 4 29.40 60.62 24.80
C PHE A 4 30.69 59.85 25.15
N TRP A 5 30.93 58.70 24.49
CA TRP A 5 32.26 58.06 24.38
C TRP A 5 32.49 57.39 23.01
N GLN A 6 33.72 57.50 22.52
CA GLN A 6 34.26 57.20 21.17
C GLN A 6 35.72 56.70 21.33
N PHE A 7 36.44 56.12 20.35
CA PHE A 7 36.20 55.78 18.94
C PHE A 7 37.03 54.52 18.59
N LEU A 8 36.56 53.59 17.74
CA LEU A 8 36.87 53.49 16.30
C LEU A 8 38.33 53.14 15.93
N ALA A 9 38.54 51.91 15.44
CA ALA A 9 39.54 51.46 14.46
C ALA A 9 39.29 49.95 14.17
N GLY A 10 39.38 49.38 12.96
CA GLY A 10 39.63 49.99 11.66
C GLY A 10 40.62 49.17 10.81
N LEU A 11 40.13 48.22 9.99
CA LEU A 11 40.77 47.90 8.70
C LEU A 11 39.80 47.15 7.77
N ILE A 12 39.55 47.73 6.60
CA ILE A 12 39.04 47.01 5.43
C ILE A 12 40.26 46.69 4.58
N LEU A 13 40.44 45.42 4.20
CA LEU A 13 41.32 45.08 3.08
C LEU A 13 40.65 44.03 2.20
N ALA A 14 40.07 44.50 1.09
CA ALA A 14 39.66 43.63 0.01
C ALA A 14 40.88 43.34 -0.87
N LEU A 15 41.24 42.07 -1.02
CA LEU A 15 42.19 41.61 -2.04
C LEU A 15 41.48 40.57 -2.90
N ALA A 16 40.98 41.04 -4.04
CA ALA A 16 40.57 40.15 -5.12
C ALA A 16 41.82 39.73 -5.89
N LEU A 17 42.14 38.43 -5.83
CA LEU A 17 42.98 37.77 -6.84
C LEU A 17 42.15 36.65 -7.46
N ALA A 18 41.92 36.76 -8.76
CA ALA A 18 41.29 35.72 -9.56
C ALA A 18 42.31 34.59 -9.82
N GLY A 19 41.90 33.34 -9.68
CA GLY A 19 42.75 32.19 -9.98
C GLY A 19 42.05 30.85 -9.84
N CYS A 20 41.75 30.24 -11.00
CA CYS A 20 41.38 28.83 -11.21
C CYS A 20 40.23 28.21 -10.38
N GLY A 21 39.09 28.12 -11.07
CA GLY A 21 37.99 27.16 -10.96
C GLY A 21 37.98 26.07 -9.87
N ASP A 22 36.87 26.05 -9.13
CA ASP A 22 36.27 24.86 -8.54
C ASP A 22 34.74 24.92 -8.74
N GLU A 23 34.10 23.75 -8.77
CA GLU A 23 32.66 23.60 -9.03
C GLU A 23 31.80 24.29 -7.96
N PRO A 24 30.60 24.82 -8.30
CA PRO A 24 29.66 25.28 -7.28
C PRO A 24 29.29 24.09 -6.36
N PRO A 25 29.44 24.22 -5.03
CA PRO A 25 29.25 23.10 -4.11
C PRO A 25 27.83 22.52 -4.26
N ALA A 26 27.77 21.21 -4.50
CA ALA A 26 26.55 20.50 -4.87
C ALA A 26 25.38 20.87 -3.95
N LEU A 27 24.27 21.32 -4.57
CA LEU A 27 23.07 21.81 -3.88
C LEU A 27 22.72 20.96 -2.65
N PHE A 28 22.40 21.66 -1.56
CA PHE A 28 21.79 21.12 -0.34
C PHE A 28 20.97 19.85 -0.60
N LYS A 29 21.57 18.68 -0.32
CA LYS A 29 20.81 17.43 -0.24
C LYS A 29 19.78 17.62 0.87
N SER A 30 18.51 17.72 0.49
CA SER A 30 17.40 17.96 1.42
C SER A 30 17.52 17.02 2.61
N LEU A 31 17.53 17.58 3.84
CA LEU A 31 17.69 16.79 5.06
C LEU A 31 16.73 15.60 5.05
N PRO A 32 17.21 14.38 5.32
CA PRO A 32 16.42 13.19 5.10
C PRO A 32 15.26 13.17 6.10
N ARG A 33 14.04 13.05 5.58
CA ARG A 33 12.82 13.17 6.38
C ARG A 33 12.68 11.97 7.32
N PHE A 34 12.88 12.22 8.62
CA PHE A 34 12.50 11.29 9.67
C PHE A 34 10.98 11.20 9.74
N GLU A 35 10.47 9.98 9.84
CA GLU A 35 9.05 9.72 10.01
C GLU A 35 8.80 8.76 11.18
N ASN A 36 7.65 8.94 11.82
CA ASN A 36 7.16 8.07 12.88
C ASN A 36 7.02 6.61 12.41
N ALA A 37 6.97 5.70 13.38
CA ALA A 37 6.68 4.29 13.15
C ALA A 37 5.33 4.11 12.42
N LYS A 38 5.25 3.12 11.53
CA LYS A 38 4.09 2.87 10.67
C LYS A 38 3.62 1.42 10.77
N ILE A 39 2.45 1.25 11.37
CA ILE A 39 1.56 0.11 11.18
C ILE A 39 0.86 0.24 9.82
N LYS A 40 0.74 -0.87 9.07
CA LYS A 40 0.02 -0.97 7.78
C LYS A 40 -0.22 -2.44 7.37
N ASN A 41 -1.12 -2.67 6.40
CA ASN A 41 -1.39 -3.98 5.78
C ASN A 41 -1.85 -5.07 6.76
N GLY A 42 -2.87 -4.79 7.58
CA GLY A 42 -3.45 -5.80 8.46
C GLY A 42 -4.20 -6.90 7.70
N VAL A 43 -4.03 -8.14 8.15
CA VAL A 43 -4.76 -9.34 7.73
C VAL A 43 -5.14 -10.16 8.96
N LEU A 44 -6.32 -10.77 8.96
CA LEU A 44 -6.79 -11.60 10.07
C LEU A 44 -6.20 -13.01 9.99
N PHE A 45 -5.86 -13.58 11.14
CA PHE A 45 -5.64 -15.01 11.26
C PHE A 45 -6.95 -15.77 10.97
N PRO A 46 -6.88 -17.03 10.50
CA PRO A 46 -8.06 -17.88 10.27
C PRO A 46 -9.02 -18.01 11.46
N SER A 47 -8.52 -17.91 12.70
CA SER A 47 -9.37 -17.95 13.90
C SER A 47 -10.23 -16.70 14.09
N ASN A 48 -9.97 -15.61 13.38
CA ASN A 48 -10.60 -14.30 13.54
C ASN A 48 -10.41 -13.66 14.93
N GLU A 49 -9.42 -14.10 15.71
CA GLU A 49 -9.10 -13.57 17.05
C GLU A 49 -7.80 -12.77 17.08
N ARG A 50 -7.00 -12.85 16.01
CA ARG A 50 -5.67 -12.23 15.90
C ARG A 50 -5.53 -11.47 14.59
N VAL A 51 -4.73 -10.40 14.60
CA VAL A 51 -4.31 -9.67 13.41
C VAL A 51 -2.80 -9.85 13.19
N MET A 52 -2.37 -10.12 11.96
CA MET A 52 -0.97 -9.97 11.54
C MET A 52 -0.85 -8.73 10.65
N LEU A 53 0.23 -7.97 10.79
CA LEU A 53 0.46 -6.78 9.97
C LEU A 53 1.95 -6.43 9.79
N THR A 54 2.20 -5.39 8.99
CA THR A 54 3.53 -4.80 8.82
C THR A 54 3.74 -3.66 9.84
N TYR A 55 4.68 -3.83 10.77
CA TYR A 55 5.19 -2.74 11.61
C TYR A 55 6.54 -2.26 11.07
N CYS A 56 6.61 -1.01 10.63
CA CYS A 56 7.86 -0.34 10.29
C CYS A 56 8.29 0.58 11.42
N GLU A 57 9.55 0.49 11.83
CA GLU A 57 10.16 1.32 12.88
C GLU A 57 10.10 2.83 12.54
N ALA A 58 10.32 3.71 13.51
CA ALA A 58 10.53 5.13 13.24
C ALA A 58 11.93 5.34 12.62
N GLY A 59 12.08 6.28 11.70
CA GLY A 59 13.37 6.53 11.04
C GLY A 59 13.25 7.13 9.64
N LEU A 60 14.35 7.14 8.90
CA LEU A 60 14.40 7.63 7.53
C LEU A 60 13.57 6.74 6.59
N ALA A 61 12.83 7.37 5.67
CA ALA A 61 11.90 6.64 4.81
C ALA A 61 12.54 5.49 4.03
N ASN A 62 13.77 5.67 3.56
CA ASN A 62 14.46 4.74 2.66
C ASN A 62 15.26 3.65 3.40
N SER A 63 15.37 3.71 4.73
CA SER A 63 16.11 2.73 5.54
C SER A 63 15.27 2.08 6.65
N ARG A 64 13.97 2.38 6.72
CA ARG A 64 13.08 1.82 7.75
C ARG A 64 12.92 0.31 7.58
N LYS A 65 13.40 -0.42 8.58
CA LYS A 65 13.19 -1.86 8.70
C LYS A 65 11.75 -2.12 9.13
N CYS A 66 11.10 -3.03 8.43
CA CYS A 66 9.74 -3.45 8.72
C CYS A 66 9.72 -4.92 9.13
N HIS A 67 8.85 -5.24 10.07
CA HIS A 67 8.67 -6.56 10.66
C HIS A 67 7.25 -7.03 10.40
N LEU A 68 7.06 -8.35 10.38
CA LEU A 68 5.74 -8.91 10.62
C LEU A 68 5.53 -8.97 12.13
N VAL A 69 4.41 -8.42 12.59
CA VAL A 69 3.97 -8.52 13.98
C VAL A 69 2.53 -9.00 14.01
N ALA A 70 2.16 -9.70 15.08
CA ALA A 70 0.80 -10.13 15.33
C ALA A 70 0.41 -9.87 16.79
N TRP A 71 -0.88 -9.63 17.04
CA TRP A 71 -1.43 -9.49 18.39
C TRP A 71 -2.91 -9.88 18.40
N ASP A 72 -3.47 -10.05 19.60
CA ASP A 72 -4.83 -10.52 19.84
C ASP A 72 -5.82 -9.34 19.74
N LEU A 73 -7.08 -9.55 19.32
CA LEU A 73 -8.00 -8.42 19.05
C LEU A 73 -8.48 -7.67 20.32
N ASP A 74 -8.03 -8.07 21.50
CA ASP A 74 -8.11 -7.31 22.77
C ASP A 74 -6.94 -6.31 22.95
N GLY A 75 -5.87 -6.43 22.15
CA GLY A 75 -4.65 -5.63 22.29
C GLY A 75 -3.49 -6.34 22.98
N GLU A 76 -3.63 -7.60 23.39
CA GLU A 76 -2.61 -8.33 24.14
C GLU A 76 -1.75 -9.25 23.24
N ASN A 77 -0.79 -9.95 23.87
CA ASN A 77 0.02 -11.01 23.24
C ASN A 77 0.75 -10.61 21.94
N LEU A 78 1.43 -9.45 21.93
CA LEU A 78 2.24 -9.03 20.78
C LEU A 78 3.39 -10.02 20.49
N LYS A 79 3.30 -10.70 19.36
CA LYS A 79 4.38 -11.49 18.76
C LYS A 79 5.08 -10.72 17.66
N VAL A 80 6.41 -10.69 17.70
CA VAL A 80 7.27 -10.15 16.62
C VAL A 80 7.95 -11.34 15.94
N TYR A 81 7.72 -11.51 14.63
CA TYR A 81 8.36 -12.58 13.87
C TYR A 81 9.81 -12.19 13.56
N ARG A 82 10.75 -13.01 14.01
CA ARG A 82 12.19 -12.70 13.93
C ARG A 82 12.70 -12.84 12.50
N LYS A 83 13.56 -11.92 12.09
CA LYS A 83 14.18 -11.88 10.77
C LYS A 83 15.66 -11.46 10.85
N PRO A 84 16.50 -11.83 9.87
CA PRO A 84 17.82 -11.25 9.68
C PRO A 84 17.83 -9.72 9.72
N ALA A 85 18.93 -9.15 10.23
CA ALA A 85 19.06 -7.71 10.44
C ALA A 85 18.98 -6.89 9.13
N HIS A 86 19.34 -7.49 8.00
CA HIS A 86 19.28 -6.90 6.66
C HIS A 86 17.97 -7.23 5.90
N HIS A 87 17.01 -7.93 6.50
CA HIS A 87 15.70 -8.12 5.87
C HIS A 87 14.71 -7.00 6.28
N SER A 88 13.73 -6.73 5.43
CA SER A 88 12.52 -5.96 5.74
C SER A 88 11.30 -6.73 5.22
N TRP A 89 10.37 -7.09 6.11
CA TRP A 89 9.22 -7.93 5.79
C TRP A 89 7.93 -7.12 5.81
N GLN A 90 7.09 -7.28 4.78
CA GLN A 90 5.89 -6.46 4.58
C GLN A 90 4.74 -7.21 3.89
N ARG A 91 3.54 -6.61 3.96
CA ARG A 91 2.35 -6.97 3.17
C ARG A 91 1.96 -8.46 3.29
N PRO A 92 1.83 -9.00 4.53
CA PRO A 92 1.46 -10.40 4.73
C PRO A 92 0.10 -10.74 4.10
N MET A 93 -0.08 -12.02 3.79
CA MET A 93 -1.35 -12.67 3.46
C MET A 93 -1.29 -14.14 3.85
N PHE A 94 -2.33 -14.66 4.49
CA PHE A 94 -2.42 -16.08 4.87
C PHE A 94 -2.78 -16.97 3.68
N ALA A 95 -2.28 -18.21 3.70
CA ALA A 95 -2.73 -19.28 2.81
C ALA A 95 -4.12 -19.81 3.23
N PRO A 96 -4.92 -20.36 2.30
CA PRO A 96 -6.20 -21.00 2.62
C PRO A 96 -6.08 -22.18 3.61
N ASN A 97 -4.89 -22.77 3.77
CA ASN A 97 -4.63 -23.82 4.75
C ASN A 97 -4.51 -23.30 6.21
N GLY A 98 -4.44 -21.99 6.40
CA GLY A 98 -4.30 -21.31 7.69
C GLY A 98 -2.96 -21.48 8.42
N ARG A 99 -2.00 -22.22 7.84
CA ARG A 99 -0.69 -22.53 8.44
C ARG A 99 0.44 -21.67 7.88
N ASP A 100 0.34 -21.28 6.61
CA ASP A 100 1.37 -20.52 5.92
C ASP A 100 0.99 -19.03 5.77
N VAL A 101 1.99 -18.16 5.81
CA VAL A 101 1.86 -16.75 5.42
C VAL A 101 2.81 -16.43 4.27
N VAL A 102 2.29 -15.85 3.19
CA VAL A 102 3.11 -15.21 2.15
C VAL A 102 3.33 -13.74 2.50
N PHE A 103 4.53 -13.24 2.26
CA PHE A 103 4.87 -11.84 2.46
C PHE A 103 5.92 -11.36 1.46
N VAL A 104 6.08 -10.04 1.38
CA VAL A 104 7.13 -9.39 0.63
C VAL A 104 8.38 -9.31 1.50
N LEU A 105 9.50 -9.81 1.00
CA LEU A 105 10.80 -9.75 1.63
C LEU A 105 11.71 -8.85 0.80
N ASN A 106 12.24 -7.79 1.41
CA ASN A 106 13.27 -6.93 0.83
C ASN A 106 14.60 -7.17 1.56
N ASP A 107 15.67 -7.39 0.79
CA ASP A 107 17.04 -7.40 1.29
C ASP A 107 17.56 -5.96 1.25
N THR A 108 17.88 -5.37 2.40
CA THR A 108 18.36 -3.98 2.49
C THR A 108 19.70 -3.87 1.76
N GLY A 109 19.68 -3.22 0.60
CA GLY A 109 20.82 -3.13 -0.32
C GLY A 109 20.52 -3.66 -1.73
N ARG A 110 19.42 -4.40 -1.93
CA ARG A 110 18.93 -4.80 -3.27
C ARG A 110 17.68 -3.99 -3.64
N TYR A 111 17.62 -3.62 -4.91
CA TYR A 111 16.54 -2.80 -5.49
C TYR A 111 15.32 -3.61 -5.98
N SER A 112 15.31 -4.93 -5.74
CA SER A 112 14.20 -5.83 -6.01
C SER A 112 13.52 -6.28 -4.71
N ASN A 113 12.36 -6.93 -4.85
CA ASN A 113 11.61 -7.52 -3.75
C ASN A 113 11.28 -8.96 -4.07
N LYS A 114 11.43 -9.83 -3.08
CA LYS A 114 11.12 -11.25 -3.15
C LYS A 114 9.72 -11.53 -2.63
N LEU A 115 9.16 -12.67 -3.04
CA LEU A 115 8.07 -13.30 -2.30
C LEU A 115 8.62 -14.44 -1.45
N ALA A 116 8.15 -14.48 -0.21
CA ALA A 116 8.58 -15.39 0.82
C ALA A 116 7.35 -16.05 1.46
N ILE A 117 7.43 -17.35 1.76
CA ILE A 117 6.42 -18.09 2.53
C ILE A 117 7.05 -18.56 3.83
N MET A 118 6.35 -18.35 4.95
CA MET A 118 6.72 -18.86 6.27
C MET A 118 5.62 -19.76 6.81
N ASP A 119 6.01 -20.95 7.26
CA ASP A 119 5.17 -21.82 8.10
C ASP A 119 5.11 -21.23 9.52
N LEU A 120 3.91 -21.04 10.06
CA LEU A 120 3.70 -20.30 11.32
C LEU A 120 3.98 -21.11 12.58
N ALA A 121 4.03 -22.44 12.49
CA ALA A 121 4.30 -23.32 13.62
C ALA A 121 5.80 -23.50 13.87
N THR A 122 6.59 -23.51 12.80
CA THR A 122 8.04 -23.73 12.81
C THR A 122 8.86 -22.46 12.57
N GLU A 123 8.21 -21.37 12.13
CA GLU A 123 8.81 -20.12 11.65
C GLU A 123 9.83 -20.33 10.51
N ARG A 124 9.77 -21.48 9.81
CA ARG A 124 10.64 -21.79 8.68
C ARG A 124 10.19 -21.03 7.43
N LEU A 125 11.16 -20.36 6.81
CA LEU A 125 11.03 -19.54 5.62
C LEU A 125 11.50 -20.30 4.38
N ARG A 126 10.78 -20.15 3.26
CA ARG A 126 11.29 -20.37 1.90
C ARG A 126 11.01 -19.15 1.01
N ILE A 127 11.99 -18.78 0.18
CA ILE A 127 11.79 -17.82 -0.90
C ILE A 127 11.11 -18.57 -2.06
N VAL A 128 10.13 -17.94 -2.72
CA VAL A 128 9.35 -18.56 -3.81
C VAL A 128 9.36 -17.76 -5.11
N GLU A 129 9.83 -16.51 -5.08
CA GLU A 129 10.05 -15.66 -6.25
C GLU A 129 11.19 -14.68 -5.92
N ASP A 130 12.22 -14.63 -6.76
CA ASP A 130 13.47 -13.88 -6.53
C ASP A 130 14.07 -13.26 -7.83
N SER A 131 13.27 -13.09 -8.87
CA SER A 131 13.69 -12.38 -10.09
C SER A 131 13.94 -10.88 -9.85
N ASP A 132 14.72 -10.25 -10.73
CA ASP A 132 15.22 -8.86 -10.59
C ASP A 132 14.18 -7.77 -10.91
N SER A 133 13.03 -7.85 -10.26
CA SER A 133 12.03 -6.79 -10.24
C SER A 133 11.32 -6.72 -8.89
N TYR A 134 10.44 -5.73 -8.71
CA TYR A 134 9.96 -5.38 -7.37
C TYR A 134 8.59 -5.99 -7.10
N LYS A 135 8.57 -7.26 -6.64
CA LYS A 135 7.31 -7.96 -6.31
C LYS A 135 6.59 -7.30 -5.14
N VAL A 136 5.27 -7.15 -5.26
CA VAL A 136 4.43 -6.52 -4.23
C VAL A 136 3.03 -7.10 -4.15
N TRP A 137 2.42 -6.92 -2.98
CA TRP A 137 1.03 -7.28 -2.69
C TRP A 137 0.64 -8.72 -3.11
N PRO A 138 1.30 -9.75 -2.57
CA PRO A 138 0.89 -11.12 -2.85
C PRO A 138 -0.49 -11.42 -2.23
N SER A 139 -1.21 -12.35 -2.86
CA SER A 139 -2.28 -13.14 -2.27
C SER A 139 -2.27 -14.57 -2.81
N TYR A 140 -2.96 -15.49 -2.12
CA TYR A 140 -3.10 -16.88 -2.57
C TYR A 140 -4.30 -17.06 -3.51
N HIS A 141 -4.19 -18.04 -4.39
CA HIS A 141 -5.35 -18.68 -5.02
C HIS A 141 -6.12 -19.50 -3.97
N PRO A 142 -7.46 -19.59 -4.04
CA PRO A 142 -8.28 -20.43 -3.16
C PRO A 142 -7.88 -21.91 -3.01
N ASN A 143 -7.02 -22.45 -3.88
CA ASN A 143 -6.55 -23.83 -3.82
C ASN A 143 -5.21 -23.99 -3.08
N GLY A 144 -4.59 -22.89 -2.63
CA GLY A 144 -3.28 -22.87 -1.95
C GLY A 144 -2.06 -23.20 -2.84
N LYS A 145 -2.24 -23.54 -4.12
CA LYS A 145 -1.17 -23.98 -5.02
C LYS A 145 -0.56 -22.86 -5.87
N LYS A 146 -1.22 -21.71 -5.96
CA LYS A 146 -0.74 -20.55 -6.71
C LYS A 146 -0.76 -19.28 -5.88
N LEU A 147 0.15 -18.36 -6.19
CA LEU A 147 0.09 -16.96 -5.78
C LEU A 147 -0.32 -16.08 -6.95
N ILE A 148 -0.95 -14.95 -6.64
CA ILE A 148 -1.07 -13.79 -7.54
C ILE A 148 -0.44 -12.59 -6.86
N TYR A 149 0.26 -11.76 -7.61
CA TYR A 149 0.98 -10.61 -7.09
C TYR A 149 1.11 -9.53 -8.17
N ALA A 150 1.53 -8.33 -7.77
CA ALA A 150 1.86 -7.27 -8.71
C ALA A 150 3.38 -7.18 -8.88
N ASP A 151 3.83 -7.16 -10.13
CA ASP A 151 5.22 -7.06 -10.54
C ASP A 151 5.48 -5.65 -11.09
N VAL A 152 6.43 -4.92 -10.50
CA VAL A 152 6.67 -3.50 -10.79
C VAL A 152 7.91 -3.36 -11.64
N ALA A 153 7.75 -2.81 -12.86
CA ALA A 153 8.85 -2.55 -13.78
C ALA A 153 9.76 -1.40 -13.36
N TYR A 154 9.21 -0.33 -12.78
CA TYR A 154 9.97 0.88 -12.42
C TYR A 154 9.99 1.12 -10.91
N THR A 155 11.22 1.16 -10.36
CA THR A 155 11.51 1.54 -8.98
C THR A 155 12.33 2.83 -8.96
N PRO A 156 12.32 3.61 -7.86
CA PRO A 156 13.06 4.88 -7.77
C PRO A 156 14.58 4.79 -8.02
N ASP A 157 15.15 3.58 -8.04
CA ASP A 157 16.58 3.33 -8.20
C ASP A 157 16.94 2.66 -9.55
N ASN A 158 15.97 2.28 -10.39
CA ASN A 158 16.24 1.70 -11.73
C ASN A 158 16.17 2.72 -12.89
N THR A 159 16.09 4.02 -12.58
CA THR A 159 16.20 5.12 -13.55
C THR A 159 17.27 6.13 -13.13
N LYS A 160 18.13 6.57 -14.08
CA LYS A 160 19.11 7.66 -13.84
C LYS A 160 18.44 9.00 -13.46
N THR A 161 17.13 9.12 -13.66
CA THR A 161 16.30 10.25 -13.28
C THR A 161 15.59 9.97 -11.96
N ARG A 162 15.84 10.79 -10.93
CA ARG A 162 15.15 10.76 -9.63
C ARG A 162 13.72 11.31 -9.71
N THR A 163 12.90 10.79 -10.61
CA THR A 163 11.48 11.15 -10.68
C THR A 163 10.75 10.63 -9.46
N ARG A 164 9.89 11.46 -8.84
CA ARG A 164 9.14 11.14 -7.61
C ARG A 164 8.00 10.13 -7.82
N VAL A 165 8.14 9.23 -8.79
CA VAL A 165 7.11 8.25 -9.15
C VAL A 165 7.22 7.05 -8.21
N SER A 166 6.22 6.89 -7.36
CA SER A 166 5.99 5.66 -6.60
C SER A 166 5.77 4.48 -7.54
N LEU A 167 6.31 3.29 -7.21
CA LEU A 167 6.08 1.97 -7.82
C LEU A 167 5.12 1.97 -9.02
N ALA A 168 5.65 1.97 -10.24
CA ALA A 168 4.87 2.15 -11.45
C ALA A 168 5.30 1.22 -12.60
N GLY A 169 4.44 1.11 -13.62
CA GLY A 169 4.63 0.16 -14.71
C GLY A 169 4.38 -1.25 -14.20
N VAL A 170 3.27 -1.41 -13.49
CA VAL A 170 2.94 -2.62 -12.73
C VAL A 170 2.09 -3.54 -13.58
N ASP A 171 2.37 -4.83 -13.53
CA ASP A 171 1.55 -5.87 -14.14
C ASP A 171 1.19 -6.95 -13.12
N ILE A 172 0.10 -7.68 -13.36
CA ILE A 172 -0.39 -8.73 -12.47
C ILE A 172 0.19 -10.06 -12.95
N HIS A 173 0.88 -10.75 -12.05
CA HIS A 173 1.55 -12.02 -12.32
C HIS A 173 0.96 -13.12 -11.43
N SER A 174 0.95 -14.34 -11.96
CA SER A 174 0.73 -15.55 -11.17
C SER A 174 2.03 -16.34 -11.01
N LEU A 175 2.13 -17.09 -9.91
CA LEU A 175 3.22 -18.03 -9.64
C LEU A 175 2.61 -19.36 -9.21
N ASP A 176 3.03 -20.44 -9.86
CA ASP A 176 2.75 -21.80 -9.44
C ASP A 176 3.76 -22.27 -8.37
N LEU A 177 3.27 -22.59 -7.17
CA LEU A 177 4.12 -22.87 -6.01
C LEU A 177 4.79 -24.24 -6.01
N GLN A 178 4.39 -25.13 -6.93
CA GLN A 178 4.95 -26.47 -7.09
C GLN A 178 6.09 -26.46 -8.10
N SER A 179 5.88 -25.83 -9.25
CA SER A 179 6.87 -25.75 -10.34
C SER A 179 7.80 -24.54 -10.26
N GLY A 180 7.46 -23.52 -9.48
CA GLY A 180 8.17 -22.23 -9.49
C GLY A 180 7.92 -21.39 -10.75
N LYS A 181 7.00 -21.82 -11.64
CA LYS A 181 6.73 -21.12 -12.89
C LYS A 181 5.90 -19.85 -12.63
N THR A 182 6.44 -18.71 -13.01
CA THR A 182 5.75 -17.41 -13.06
C THR A 182 5.15 -17.16 -14.46
N GLU A 183 3.99 -16.51 -14.50
CA GLU A 183 3.28 -16.12 -15.73
C GLU A 183 2.64 -14.72 -15.57
N ALA A 184 2.85 -13.83 -16.53
CA ALA A 184 2.21 -12.52 -16.57
C ALA A 184 0.76 -12.62 -17.07
N LEU A 185 -0.21 -12.27 -16.21
CA LEU A 185 -1.64 -12.23 -16.52
C LEU A 185 -2.04 -10.91 -17.19
N THR A 186 -1.29 -9.83 -16.96
CA THR A 186 -1.40 -8.56 -17.70
C THR A 186 -0.07 -8.18 -18.35
N ASP A 187 -0.16 -7.40 -19.43
CA ASP A 187 0.97 -6.75 -20.11
C ASP A 187 0.49 -5.35 -20.54
N TYR A 188 0.29 -4.50 -19.54
CA TYR A 188 -0.31 -3.17 -19.66
C TYR A 188 0.55 -2.07 -19.03
N ARG A 189 1.44 -2.41 -18.09
CA ARG A 189 2.28 -1.46 -17.35
C ARG A 189 1.43 -0.39 -16.66
N PHE A 190 0.50 -0.78 -15.80
CA PHE A 190 -0.34 0.15 -15.05
C PHE A 190 0.51 1.16 -14.25
N ARG A 191 0.09 2.42 -14.18
CA ARG A 191 0.70 3.50 -13.38
C ARG A 191 0.69 3.12 -11.92
N ALA A 192 -0.42 2.56 -11.45
CA ALA A 192 -0.59 2.05 -10.10
C ALA A 192 -1.56 0.87 -10.09
N THR A 193 -1.51 0.07 -9.02
CA THR A 193 -2.46 -1.02 -8.78
C THR A 193 -2.75 -1.22 -7.30
N SER A 194 -3.86 -1.89 -7.00
CA SER A 194 -4.15 -2.44 -5.66
C SER A 194 -3.44 -3.79 -5.45
N ARG A 195 -3.67 -4.43 -4.30
CA ARG A 195 -3.42 -5.88 -4.19
C ARG A 195 -4.36 -6.62 -5.17
N PRO A 196 -3.85 -7.49 -6.05
CA PRO A 196 -4.68 -8.41 -6.81
C PRO A 196 -5.14 -9.58 -5.94
N TYR A 197 -6.29 -10.15 -6.27
CA TYR A 197 -6.83 -11.36 -5.65
C TYR A 197 -7.41 -12.27 -6.73
N TYR A 198 -7.29 -13.58 -6.57
CA TYR A 198 -8.20 -14.50 -7.25
C TYR A 198 -9.61 -14.34 -6.67
N THR A 199 -10.65 -14.47 -7.49
CA THR A 199 -12.01 -14.64 -6.96
C THR A 199 -12.10 -15.98 -6.24
N GLY A 200 -13.10 -16.18 -5.38
CA GLY A 200 -13.26 -17.44 -4.64
C GLY A 200 -13.48 -18.68 -5.52
N ARG A 201 -13.68 -18.52 -6.84
CA ARG A 201 -13.71 -19.59 -7.85
C ARG A 201 -12.30 -19.99 -8.33
N GLY A 202 -11.39 -19.02 -8.49
CA GLY A 202 -10.00 -19.21 -8.94
C GLY A 202 -9.77 -19.15 -10.46
N ASP A 203 -10.84 -19.16 -11.26
CA ASP A 203 -10.82 -18.99 -12.73
C ASP A 203 -10.72 -17.50 -13.17
N GLU A 204 -10.95 -16.59 -12.23
CA GLU A 204 -10.91 -15.13 -12.39
C GLU A 204 -10.05 -14.45 -11.32
N PHE A 205 -9.59 -13.24 -11.63
CA PHE A 205 -8.89 -12.36 -10.70
C PHE A 205 -9.45 -10.94 -10.72
N VAL A 206 -9.35 -10.25 -9.58
CA VAL A 206 -9.81 -8.88 -9.37
C VAL A 206 -8.67 -8.01 -8.84
N PHE A 207 -8.54 -6.81 -9.39
CA PHE A 207 -7.58 -5.80 -8.96
C PHE A 207 -8.05 -4.41 -9.40
N VAL A 208 -7.49 -3.35 -8.84
CA VAL A 208 -7.55 -2.00 -9.44
C VAL A 208 -6.31 -1.85 -10.30
N GLY A 209 -6.46 -1.61 -11.59
CA GLY A 209 -5.43 -0.97 -12.40
C GLY A 209 -5.80 0.50 -12.57
N ASP A 210 -4.82 1.39 -12.63
CA ASP A 210 -4.94 2.80 -13.00
C ASP A 210 -3.93 3.09 -14.12
N MET A 211 -4.38 3.72 -15.22
CA MET A 211 -3.65 4.27 -16.40
C MET A 211 -2.40 3.53 -16.95
N PRO A 212 -2.13 3.51 -18.26
CA PRO A 212 -0.84 3.01 -18.76
C PRO A 212 0.28 3.99 -18.38
N LEU A 213 1.41 3.49 -17.85
CA LEU A 213 2.53 4.32 -17.36
C LEU A 213 3.09 5.27 -18.45
N LYS A 214 3.05 4.86 -19.73
CA LYS A 214 3.54 5.68 -20.85
C LYS A 214 2.92 7.10 -20.85
N ILE A 215 1.65 7.23 -20.51
CA ILE A 215 0.94 8.52 -20.43
C ILE A 215 1.52 9.43 -19.34
N LEU A 216 1.96 8.86 -18.21
CA LEU A 216 2.54 9.63 -17.11
C LEU A 216 3.99 10.06 -17.40
N LEU A 217 4.77 9.21 -18.08
CA LEU A 217 6.19 9.49 -18.36
C LEU A 217 6.38 10.48 -19.52
N ASP A 218 5.49 10.46 -20.52
CA ASP A 218 5.55 11.37 -21.66
C ASP A 218 4.16 11.94 -22.02
N PRO A 219 3.61 12.84 -21.18
CA PRO A 219 2.31 13.45 -21.42
C PRO A 219 2.31 14.47 -22.58
N LYS A 220 3.49 14.84 -23.12
CA LYS A 220 3.61 15.84 -24.19
C LYS A 220 3.57 15.22 -25.58
N ASN A 221 4.15 14.04 -25.76
CA ASN A 221 4.18 13.34 -27.04
C ASN A 221 3.05 12.31 -27.20
N TYR A 222 2.24 12.08 -26.17
CA TYR A 222 1.07 11.22 -26.24
C TYR A 222 -0.04 11.89 -27.06
N LYS A 223 -0.43 11.29 -28.19
CA LYS A 223 -1.34 11.96 -29.14
C LYS A 223 -2.79 11.94 -28.60
N PRO A 224 -3.60 12.98 -28.85
CA PRO A 224 -5.00 13.02 -28.42
C PRO A 224 -5.79 11.75 -28.81
N LYS A 225 -5.61 11.27 -30.04
CA LYS A 225 -6.23 10.02 -30.53
C LYS A 225 -5.85 8.78 -29.68
N GLU A 226 -4.59 8.64 -29.27
CA GLU A 226 -4.15 7.55 -28.38
C GLU A 226 -4.77 7.66 -26.98
N LEU A 227 -5.18 8.87 -26.56
CA LEU A 227 -5.83 9.13 -25.28
C LEU A 227 -7.33 8.85 -25.33
N ASP A 228 -7.96 9.16 -26.46
CA ASP A 228 -9.37 8.89 -26.68
C ASP A 228 -9.60 7.40 -26.97
N GLU A 229 -8.77 6.74 -27.78
CA GLU A 229 -8.75 5.27 -27.92
C GLU A 229 -8.53 4.56 -26.56
N TYR A 230 -7.66 5.10 -25.70
CA TYR A 230 -7.48 4.61 -24.33
C TYR A 230 -8.76 4.77 -23.50
N ARG A 231 -9.38 5.96 -23.52
CA ARG A 231 -10.61 6.26 -22.78
C ARG A 231 -11.78 5.39 -23.23
N GLU A 232 -11.93 5.16 -24.53
CA GLU A 232 -12.96 4.28 -25.11
C GLU A 232 -12.74 2.81 -24.73
N ARG A 233 -11.51 2.31 -24.86
CA ARG A 233 -11.20 0.89 -24.64
C ARG A 233 -11.17 0.50 -23.16
N TYR A 234 -10.69 1.39 -22.31
CA TYR A 234 -10.35 1.10 -20.91
C TYR A 234 -11.05 2.01 -19.89
N ALA A 235 -11.91 2.95 -20.31
CA ALA A 235 -12.73 3.79 -19.43
C ALA A 235 -11.98 4.41 -18.23
N LYS A 236 -10.73 4.84 -18.44
CA LYS A 236 -9.79 5.35 -17.41
C LYS A 236 -9.31 4.34 -16.35
N ASN A 237 -9.79 3.09 -16.38
CA ASN A 237 -9.45 1.93 -15.50
C ASN A 237 -9.70 2.11 -13.99
N HIS A 238 -10.70 1.40 -13.45
CA HIS A 238 -10.89 1.11 -12.02
C HIS A 238 -11.59 -0.25 -11.86
N ILE A 239 -11.34 -1.00 -10.78
CA ILE A 239 -11.74 -2.42 -10.54
C ILE A 239 -11.94 -3.24 -11.84
N VAL A 240 -10.86 -3.88 -12.28
CA VAL A 240 -10.86 -4.88 -13.34
C VAL A 240 -11.19 -6.23 -12.72
N ILE A 241 -12.13 -6.96 -13.32
CA ILE A 241 -12.33 -8.41 -13.11
C ILE A 241 -12.03 -9.06 -14.45
N SER A 242 -11.13 -10.05 -14.47
CA SER A 242 -10.81 -10.78 -15.70
C SER A 242 -10.64 -12.27 -15.42
N SER A 243 -11.01 -13.10 -16.39
CA SER A 243 -10.55 -14.49 -16.43
C SER A 243 -9.03 -14.53 -16.60
N ILE A 244 -8.37 -15.52 -16.01
CA ILE A 244 -6.93 -15.76 -16.15
C ILE A 244 -6.45 -15.84 -17.61
N ASN A 245 -7.32 -16.23 -18.54
CA ASN A 245 -7.01 -16.37 -19.97
C ASN A 245 -7.39 -15.13 -20.80
N ASN A 246 -8.10 -14.16 -20.23
CA ASN A 246 -8.62 -13.01 -20.97
C ASN A 246 -7.66 -11.80 -20.86
N LYS A 247 -7.10 -11.41 -22.01
CA LYS A 247 -6.23 -10.23 -22.16
C LYS A 247 -6.96 -8.92 -22.50
N ASN A 248 -8.29 -8.93 -22.61
CA ASN A 248 -9.10 -7.73 -22.80
C ASN A 248 -9.49 -7.15 -21.42
N TRP A 249 -8.49 -6.59 -20.70
CA TRP A 249 -8.57 -6.12 -19.31
C TRP A 249 -9.43 -4.84 -19.14
N ARG A 250 -10.72 -4.92 -19.45
CA ARG A 250 -11.66 -3.82 -19.26
C ARG A 250 -12.05 -3.69 -17.79
N PRO A 251 -12.26 -2.46 -17.27
CA PRO A 251 -12.81 -2.27 -15.94
C PRO A 251 -14.25 -2.80 -15.88
N GLU A 252 -14.58 -3.49 -14.78
CA GLU A 252 -15.95 -3.90 -14.47
C GLU A 252 -16.80 -2.66 -14.09
N PHE A 253 -16.20 -1.68 -13.38
CA PHE A 253 -16.82 -0.37 -13.14
C PHE A 253 -15.80 0.71 -12.74
N VAL A 254 -16.02 1.91 -13.27
CA VAL A 254 -15.26 3.13 -12.94
C VAL A 254 -15.64 3.66 -11.55
N MET A 255 -14.67 4.24 -10.84
CA MET A 255 -14.88 4.97 -9.59
C MET A 255 -14.30 6.39 -9.68
N ASP A 256 -15.18 7.37 -9.52
CA ASP A 256 -14.94 8.81 -9.72
C ASP A 256 -14.57 9.18 -11.17
N ASP A 257 -15.42 9.96 -11.82
CA ASP A 257 -15.20 10.50 -13.17
C ASP A 257 -14.54 11.89 -13.16
N ASN A 258 -14.35 12.52 -11.99
CA ASN A 258 -13.85 13.87 -11.81
C ASN A 258 -12.35 14.02 -12.19
N PRO A 259 -12.00 14.75 -13.27
CA PRO A 259 -10.61 14.91 -13.71
C PRO A 259 -9.71 15.64 -12.70
N VAL A 260 -10.29 16.51 -11.86
CA VAL A 260 -9.54 17.39 -10.93
C VAL A 260 -9.03 16.61 -9.70
N HIS A 261 -9.48 15.37 -9.50
CA HIS A 261 -9.16 14.56 -8.33
C HIS A 261 -8.50 13.21 -8.65
N MET A 262 -7.93 13.04 -9.85
CA MET A 262 -7.21 11.81 -10.23
C MET A 262 -6.09 11.41 -9.25
N ASP A 263 -5.42 12.37 -8.60
CA ASP A 263 -4.41 12.09 -7.55
C ASP A 263 -5.00 12.00 -6.12
N ARG A 264 -6.31 12.18 -5.93
CA ARG A 264 -6.99 12.24 -4.61
C ARG A 264 -8.14 11.25 -4.43
N ALA A 265 -8.77 10.76 -5.50
CA ALA A 265 -9.73 9.65 -5.53
C ALA A 265 -9.04 8.28 -5.26
N SER A 266 -8.08 8.29 -4.34
CA SER A 266 -7.13 7.21 -4.08
C SER A 266 -7.70 6.24 -3.07
N SER A 267 -8.61 5.37 -3.50
CA SER A 267 -8.96 4.17 -2.73
C SER A 267 -9.85 3.18 -3.46
N SER A 268 -9.33 1.97 -3.68
CA SER A 268 -10.11 0.73 -3.68
C SER A 268 -9.16 -0.45 -3.45
N PHE A 269 -9.43 -1.24 -2.41
CA PHE A 269 -8.87 -2.58 -2.25
C PHE A 269 -10.03 -3.53 -2.47
N PRO A 270 -10.23 -4.08 -3.68
CA PRO A 270 -11.24 -5.09 -3.92
C PRO A 270 -10.84 -6.34 -3.13
N VAL A 271 -11.62 -6.69 -2.12
CA VAL A 271 -11.48 -7.95 -1.39
C VAL A 271 -12.66 -8.83 -1.81
N PRO A 272 -12.42 -9.91 -2.56
CA PRO A 272 -13.49 -10.83 -2.92
C PRO A 272 -13.96 -11.61 -1.68
N SER A 273 -15.25 -11.89 -1.63
CA SER A 273 -15.82 -12.83 -0.67
C SER A 273 -15.26 -14.23 -0.87
N VAL A 274 -15.06 -14.94 0.24
CA VAL A 274 -14.83 -16.39 0.29
C VAL A 274 -15.99 -17.12 -0.40
N ASN A 275 -17.23 -16.64 -0.20
CA ASN A 275 -18.45 -17.21 -0.78
C ASN A 275 -18.72 -16.85 -2.27
N ARG A 276 -17.72 -16.30 -2.98
CA ARG A 276 -17.63 -16.27 -4.46
C ARG A 276 -18.57 -15.35 -5.26
N LYS A 277 -19.42 -14.54 -4.61
CA LYS A 277 -20.37 -13.65 -5.34
C LYS A 277 -20.28 -12.16 -5.01
N LEU A 278 -19.44 -11.79 -4.04
CA LEU A 278 -19.37 -10.43 -3.50
C LEU A 278 -17.95 -9.88 -3.67
N ILE A 279 -17.85 -8.60 -4.02
CA ILE A 279 -16.58 -7.87 -3.97
C ILE A 279 -16.80 -6.67 -3.07
N TYR A 280 -16.03 -6.60 -2.00
CA TYR A 280 -16.03 -5.46 -1.10
C TYR A 280 -14.93 -4.50 -1.50
N PHE A 281 -15.24 -3.22 -1.54
CA PHE A 281 -14.28 -2.19 -1.90
C PHE A 281 -14.58 -0.91 -1.14
N LYS A 282 -13.54 -0.10 -0.96
CA LYS A 282 -13.64 1.25 -0.39
C LYS A 282 -13.74 2.29 -1.51
N SER A 283 -14.38 3.45 -1.27
CA SER A 283 -14.42 4.60 -2.19
C SER A 283 -14.65 5.92 -1.45
N SER A 284 -13.91 6.98 -1.82
CA SER A 284 -13.82 8.26 -1.10
C SER A 284 -14.87 9.31 -1.45
N LYS A 285 -15.17 9.50 -2.75
CA LYS A 285 -16.18 10.41 -3.30
C LYS A 285 -16.37 10.06 -4.78
N GLY A 286 -17.50 10.46 -5.37
CA GLY A 286 -17.73 10.37 -6.81
C GLY A 286 -18.63 9.22 -7.24
N LYS A 287 -18.76 9.03 -8.55
CA LYS A 287 -19.63 8.02 -9.16
C LYS A 287 -19.07 6.60 -8.99
N ILE A 288 -19.93 5.62 -8.71
CA ILE A 288 -19.57 4.22 -8.41
C ILE A 288 -20.53 3.30 -9.19
N GLY A 289 -20.22 3.08 -10.48
CA GLY A 289 -21.21 2.55 -11.42
C GLY A 289 -22.40 3.51 -11.55
N ASN A 290 -23.60 3.07 -11.13
CA ASN A 290 -24.82 3.90 -11.17
C ASN A 290 -25.07 4.70 -9.88
N ASN A 291 -24.31 4.48 -8.80
CA ASN A 291 -24.45 5.21 -7.55
C ASN A 291 -23.51 6.42 -7.48
N ILE A 292 -23.75 7.32 -6.51
CA ILE A 292 -22.85 8.46 -6.23
C ILE A 292 -22.54 8.50 -4.72
N ASN A 293 -21.26 8.53 -4.37
CA ASN A 293 -20.82 8.93 -3.04
C ASN A 293 -20.70 10.46 -2.99
N ASN A 294 -21.74 11.11 -2.44
CA ASN A 294 -21.76 12.56 -2.24
C ASN A 294 -21.04 13.02 -0.96
N ASN A 295 -20.76 12.11 -0.03
CA ASN A 295 -20.06 12.46 1.19
C ASN A 295 -18.57 12.74 0.89
N ASN A 296 -18.00 13.77 1.51
CA ASN A 296 -16.56 14.01 1.48
C ASN A 296 -15.79 13.03 2.41
N THR A 297 -16.25 11.78 2.50
CA THR A 297 -15.70 10.74 3.37
C THR A 297 -15.82 9.37 2.71
N MET A 298 -14.90 8.48 3.08
CA MET A 298 -14.84 7.17 2.47
C MET A 298 -15.84 6.20 3.07
N GLY A 299 -16.46 5.40 2.21
CA GLY A 299 -17.32 4.28 2.59
C GLY A 299 -16.81 2.95 2.07
N ILE A 300 -17.34 1.88 2.67
CA ILE A 300 -17.19 0.51 2.21
C ILE A 300 -18.47 0.12 1.47
N TRP A 301 -18.27 -0.50 0.32
CA TRP A 301 -19.27 -0.85 -0.68
C TRP A 301 -19.18 -2.34 -0.98
N ILE A 302 -20.30 -2.91 -1.40
CA ILE A 302 -20.46 -4.31 -1.77
C ILE A 302 -21.02 -4.38 -3.19
N ARG A 303 -20.33 -5.07 -4.10
CA ARG A 303 -20.86 -5.45 -5.42
C ARG A 303 -21.46 -6.85 -5.35
N ARG A 304 -22.67 -7.04 -5.85
CA ARG A 304 -23.37 -8.32 -5.99
C ARG A 304 -24.11 -8.33 -7.33
N ASN A 305 -23.87 -9.33 -8.18
CA ASN A 305 -24.54 -9.51 -9.48
C ASN A 305 -24.60 -8.22 -10.33
N GLY A 306 -23.47 -7.51 -10.49
CA GLY A 306 -23.41 -6.26 -11.25
C GLY A 306 -23.92 -5.01 -10.51
N VAL A 307 -24.64 -5.16 -9.39
CA VAL A 307 -25.18 -4.06 -8.59
C VAL A 307 -24.22 -3.69 -7.47
N ASN A 308 -23.88 -2.40 -7.38
CA ASN A 308 -23.11 -1.84 -6.26
C ASN A 308 -24.09 -1.33 -5.20
N ASN A 309 -23.83 -1.62 -3.92
CA ASN A 309 -24.55 -1.06 -2.79
C ASN A 309 -23.56 -0.53 -1.75
N ARG A 310 -23.93 0.52 -1.02
CA ARG A 310 -23.16 1.00 0.14
C ARG A 310 -23.39 0.03 1.31
N VAL A 311 -22.34 -0.29 2.06
CA VAL A 311 -22.47 -0.88 3.39
C VAL A 311 -22.54 0.22 4.44
N PHE A 312 -21.47 1.00 4.63
CA PHE A 312 -21.40 2.13 5.57
C PHE A 312 -20.33 3.15 5.17
N TYR A 313 -20.36 4.34 5.76
CA TYR A 313 -19.32 5.39 5.69
C TYR A 313 -18.49 5.46 6.98
N ILE A 314 -17.23 5.89 6.91
CA ILE A 314 -16.40 6.11 8.11
C ILE A 314 -17.07 7.08 9.10
N THR A 315 -17.79 8.08 8.60
CA THR A 315 -18.57 9.03 9.43
C THR A 315 -19.68 8.39 10.23
N ASP A 316 -20.14 7.19 9.85
CA ASP A 316 -21.16 6.43 10.58
C ASP A 316 -20.56 5.77 11.84
N ILE A 317 -19.23 5.86 12.01
CA ILE A 317 -18.46 5.39 13.17
C ILE A 317 -17.95 6.57 13.99
N GLU A 318 -17.07 7.37 13.39
CA GLU A 318 -16.43 8.53 14.00
C GLU A 318 -16.12 9.54 12.88
N ASN A 319 -16.24 10.84 13.17
CA ASN A 319 -16.10 11.91 12.16
C ASN A 319 -14.62 12.20 11.81
N TYR A 320 -13.90 11.20 11.29
CA TYR A 320 -12.53 11.34 10.79
C TYR A 320 -12.48 12.09 9.45
N ARG A 321 -11.46 12.95 9.29
CA ARG A 321 -11.22 13.73 8.06
C ARG A 321 -10.30 13.06 7.04
N TRP A 322 -10.13 11.73 7.09
CA TRP A 322 -9.08 11.02 6.34
C TRP A 322 -9.46 9.55 6.00
N THR A 323 -8.47 8.67 5.80
CA THR A 323 -8.58 7.50 4.92
C THR A 323 -8.46 6.15 5.63
N ILE A 324 -9.10 5.12 5.05
CA ILE A 324 -8.85 3.71 5.37
C ILE A 324 -7.54 3.29 4.68
N SER A 325 -6.48 3.05 5.44
CA SER A 325 -5.16 2.70 4.89
C SER A 325 -5.02 1.22 4.53
N SER A 326 -5.75 0.33 5.20
CA SER A 326 -5.89 -1.09 4.85
C SER A 326 -7.22 -1.67 5.35
N PHE A 327 -7.72 -2.68 4.66
CA PHE A 327 -9.05 -3.27 4.83
C PHE A 327 -8.99 -4.78 4.54
N THR A 328 -9.63 -5.58 5.38
CA THR A 328 -9.80 -7.04 5.23
C THR A 328 -11.17 -7.45 5.77
N ILE A 329 -11.61 -8.65 5.39
CA ILE A 329 -12.82 -9.31 5.90
C ILE A 329 -12.38 -10.44 6.84
N SER A 330 -13.21 -10.80 7.81
CA SER A 330 -13.05 -12.03 8.60
C SER A 330 -13.27 -13.28 7.74
N TRP A 331 -12.63 -14.38 8.12
CA TRP A 331 -12.69 -15.66 7.40
C TRP A 331 -14.08 -16.30 7.41
N ASP A 332 -14.89 -15.96 8.42
CA ASP A 332 -16.29 -16.35 8.53
C ASP A 332 -17.26 -15.31 7.93
N GLU A 333 -16.73 -14.26 7.29
CA GLU A 333 -17.46 -13.15 6.65
C GLU A 333 -18.43 -12.39 7.55
N LYS A 334 -18.31 -12.50 8.88
CA LYS A 334 -19.18 -11.78 9.83
C LYS A 334 -18.78 -10.32 10.04
N TYR A 335 -17.53 -9.94 9.79
CA TYR A 335 -17.06 -8.58 10.06
C TYR A 335 -15.93 -8.11 9.13
N PHE A 336 -15.77 -6.79 9.03
CA PHE A 336 -14.60 -6.13 8.45
C PHE A 336 -13.62 -5.73 9.52
N LEU A 337 -12.32 -5.81 9.21
CA LEU A 337 -11.25 -5.19 9.99
C LEU A 337 -10.51 -4.19 9.11
N PHE A 338 -10.35 -2.95 9.58
CA PHE A 338 -9.66 -1.91 8.82
C PHE A 338 -8.97 -0.87 9.69
N PHE A 339 -7.92 -0.27 9.13
CA PHE A 339 -7.18 0.83 9.75
C PHE A 339 -7.65 2.17 9.20
N ILE A 340 -8.08 3.07 10.07
CA ILE A 340 -8.24 4.49 9.78
C ILE A 340 -6.93 5.20 10.14
N GLU A 341 -6.43 6.04 9.23
CA GLU A 341 -5.32 6.96 9.48
C GLU A 341 -5.82 8.39 9.28
N GLY A 342 -5.92 9.17 10.36
CA GLY A 342 -6.56 10.48 10.30
C GLY A 342 -6.67 11.23 11.62
N ALA A 343 -6.95 12.53 11.52
CA ALA A 343 -7.47 13.33 12.62
C ALA A 343 -9.02 13.27 12.66
N LEU A 344 -9.57 13.22 13.87
CA LEU A 344 -10.98 13.52 14.14
C LEU A 344 -11.32 14.97 13.76
N THR A 345 -12.53 15.23 13.30
CA THR A 345 -13.01 16.58 13.00
C THR A 345 -12.90 17.48 14.24
N GLY A 346 -12.24 18.63 14.09
CA GLY A 346 -11.92 19.55 15.19
C GLY A 346 -10.54 19.32 15.83
N SER A 347 -9.94 18.13 15.66
CA SER A 347 -8.60 17.83 16.15
C SER A 347 -7.50 18.19 15.14
N LYS A 348 -6.36 18.69 15.64
CA LYS A 348 -5.10 18.79 14.88
C LYS A 348 -4.21 17.54 15.00
N LYS A 349 -4.52 16.62 15.93
CA LYS A 349 -3.74 15.39 16.14
C LYS A 349 -4.22 14.29 15.20
N SER A 350 -3.29 13.72 14.42
CA SER A 350 -3.52 12.47 13.69
C SER A 350 -3.50 11.29 14.65
N GLU A 351 -4.42 10.36 14.44
CA GLU A 351 -4.50 9.06 15.09
C GLU A 351 -4.35 7.95 14.03
N LYS A 352 -3.94 6.75 14.49
CA LYS A 352 -4.18 5.50 13.78
C LYS A 352 -5.09 4.64 14.63
N ALA A 353 -6.25 4.27 14.11
CA ALA A 353 -7.24 3.46 14.81
C ALA A 353 -7.53 2.19 14.01
N LEU A 354 -7.55 1.04 14.69
CA LEU A 354 -8.00 -0.22 14.13
C LEU A 354 -9.48 -0.41 14.50
N TRP A 355 -10.31 -0.74 13.52
CA TRP A 355 -11.75 -0.87 13.69
C TRP A 355 -12.24 -2.22 13.20
N ARG A 356 -13.15 -2.81 13.98
CA ARG A 356 -13.97 -3.97 13.62
C ARG A 356 -15.40 -3.50 13.42
N VAL A 357 -16.05 -3.89 12.34
CA VAL A 357 -17.47 -3.54 12.05
C VAL A 357 -18.16 -4.77 11.49
N ALA A 358 -19.38 -5.09 11.92
CA ALA A 358 -20.12 -6.21 11.35
C ALA A 358 -20.35 -6.04 9.84
N ILE A 359 -20.51 -7.15 9.12
CA ILE A 359 -20.54 -7.16 7.63
C ILE A 359 -21.73 -6.36 7.03
N ASN A 360 -22.76 -6.12 7.83
CA ASN A 360 -23.93 -5.28 7.55
C ASN A 360 -23.72 -3.78 7.87
N GLY A 361 -22.55 -3.39 8.40
CA GLY A 361 -22.22 -2.03 8.83
C GLY A 361 -22.50 -1.71 10.31
N SER A 362 -23.06 -2.64 11.10
CA SER A 362 -23.41 -2.37 12.50
C SER A 362 -22.27 -2.63 13.49
N ASN A 363 -22.48 -2.20 14.75
CA ASN A 363 -21.64 -2.50 15.91
C ASN A 363 -20.13 -2.18 15.73
N PRO A 364 -19.76 -0.96 15.32
CA PRO A 364 -18.36 -0.59 15.19
C PRO A 364 -17.65 -0.66 16.55
N THR A 365 -16.58 -1.46 16.62
CA THR A 365 -15.74 -1.65 17.80
C THR A 365 -14.32 -1.15 17.49
N LYS A 366 -13.77 -0.25 18.31
CA LYS A 366 -12.37 0.15 18.23
C LYS A 366 -11.50 -0.94 18.85
N ILE A 367 -10.55 -1.47 18.09
CA ILE A 367 -9.63 -2.53 18.51
C ILE A 367 -8.37 -1.88 19.10
N PRO A 368 -7.95 -2.24 20.31
CA PRO A 368 -6.74 -1.69 20.91
C PRO A 368 -5.47 -2.02 20.08
N ILE A 369 -4.57 -1.04 20.00
CA ILE A 369 -3.26 -1.20 19.38
C ILE A 369 -2.20 -1.15 20.50
N PRO A 370 -1.35 -2.19 20.66
CA PRO A 370 -0.36 -2.27 21.75
C PRO A 370 0.85 -1.35 21.53
N TRP A 371 0.63 -0.03 21.48
CA TRP A 371 1.66 0.98 21.20
C TRP A 371 2.85 0.89 22.16
N ALA A 372 2.61 0.63 23.44
CA ALA A 372 3.67 0.46 24.45
C ALA A 372 4.57 -0.75 24.13
N GLN A 373 3.98 -1.89 23.79
CA GLN A 373 4.73 -3.10 23.44
C GLN A 373 5.47 -2.90 22.10
N LEU A 374 4.83 -2.31 21.09
CA LEU A 374 5.45 -1.99 19.79
C LEU A 374 6.65 -1.02 19.92
N ALA A 375 6.61 -0.07 20.86
CA ALA A 375 7.71 0.85 21.12
C ALA A 375 8.97 0.18 21.73
N THR A 376 8.86 -1.05 22.25
CA THR A 376 10.02 -1.82 22.71
C THR A 376 10.86 -2.35 21.54
N ILE A 377 10.23 -2.65 20.40
CA ILE A 377 10.90 -3.15 19.18
C ILE A 377 11.99 -2.17 18.74
N THR A 378 11.68 -0.87 18.70
CA THR A 378 12.61 0.19 18.31
C THR A 378 13.79 0.38 19.27
N LYS A 379 13.66 0.00 20.56
CA LYS A 379 14.72 0.22 21.55
C LYS A 379 15.87 -0.78 21.41
N ASN A 380 15.57 -2.02 21.06
CA ASN A 380 16.56 -3.11 21.02
C ASN A 380 17.52 -3.07 19.81
N VAL A 381 17.34 -2.13 18.87
CA VAL A 381 18.19 -1.97 17.67
C VAL A 381 19.09 -0.72 17.75
N GLY A 382 18.81 0.20 18.68
CA GLY A 382 19.54 1.46 18.86
C GLY A 382 20.78 1.37 19.75
N GLY A 383 21.07 0.21 20.32
CA GLY A 383 22.26 -0.02 21.14
C GLY A 383 23.54 -0.01 20.29
N ARG A 384 24.21 1.14 20.24
CA ARG A 384 25.67 1.17 19.98
C ARG A 384 26.34 0.34 21.08
N LYS A 385 26.96 -0.77 20.70
CA LYS A 385 28.14 -1.27 21.40
C LYS A 385 29.35 -0.48 20.92
#